data_AF-E3LNL0-F1
#
_entry.id   AF-E3LNL0-F1
#
_cell.length_a   1.000
_cell.length_b   1.000
_cell.length_c   1.000
_cell.angle_alpha   90.00
_cell.angle_beta   90.00
_cell.angle_gamma   90.00
#
_symmetry.space_group_name_H-M   'P 1'
#
loop_
_entity.id
_entity.type
_entity.pdbx_description
1 polymer ?
#
loop_
_entity_poly.entity_id
_entity_poly.type
_entity_poly.pdbx_seq_one_letter_code
_entity_poly.pdbx_strand_id
1 'polypeptide(L)'
;MASLLPLVQTRSNTVNFFMRRSGPELWKTLTSVSKSGQKKGRRNTRQPIRPLNRFYRIGSSPMKVEFAGLNAPMRMNQDQGLLSIAEQTEDEIRDSLGGVKKILEEKDTGKKKRNREKLHPMERGFSGTQLVGQKLGAPPPVDGVDFDDFETYCLEVKRTSNMTNVFGRVHTMSALVVTGNGRGLAGYAVGKAPIHRTTTAIINGMGMASRKIFHVELHEGRTIYQDFYAECRNTRVFAQRRPRGFGLTCHPRLIKICEAIGIKDIYVKVEGSTKNYLALTHAFVTGLLNQETHQQLAERKGLHVVEMSPSRHFLPQIVASPISVELKTEETLEALDRLNLDDFYGEGRYPLRKPKALPFFSNLEGHLDARWRKHPFRNQESTMIRLIADNMVPRWTRDARAAWAEQRNERMTTGVEPMPLGIGLSHVVPKKED
;
A
#
# COMPACT_ATOMS: atom_id res chain seq x y z
N MET A 1 1.66 63.54 -30.32
CA MET A 1 2.13 62.14 -30.29
C MET A 1 3.43 62.09 -29.51
N ALA A 2 3.39 61.59 -28.27
CA ALA A 2 4.60 61.44 -27.45
C ALA A 2 5.33 60.15 -27.87
N SER A 3 6.56 60.28 -28.36
CA SER A 3 7.42 59.15 -28.70
C SER A 3 7.77 58.37 -27.44
N LEU A 4 7.21 57.17 -27.31
CA LEU A 4 7.63 56.16 -26.34
C LEU A 4 9.01 55.62 -26.73
N LEU A 5 10.06 56.42 -26.53
CA LEU A 5 11.42 55.90 -26.52
C LEU A 5 11.63 55.20 -25.17
N PRO A 6 11.92 53.88 -25.13
CA PRO A 6 12.22 53.21 -23.89
C PRO A 6 13.44 53.86 -23.28
N LEU A 7 13.28 54.38 -22.06
CA LEU A 7 14.35 54.96 -21.27
C LEU A 7 15.34 53.84 -20.94
N VAL A 8 16.36 53.65 -21.80
CA VAL A 8 17.43 52.68 -21.58
C VAL A 8 18.27 53.22 -20.44
N GLN A 9 17.90 52.86 -19.22
CA GLN A 9 18.67 53.17 -18.04
C GLN A 9 20.01 52.42 -18.13
N THR A 10 21.05 53.07 -18.65
CA THR A 10 22.42 52.56 -18.62
C THR A 10 22.87 52.48 -17.17
N ARG A 11 22.69 51.32 -16.54
CA ARG A 11 23.24 51.04 -15.22
C ARG A 11 24.74 50.88 -15.37
N SER A 12 25.50 51.94 -15.12
CA SER A 12 26.95 51.83 -14.96
C SER A 12 27.23 50.95 -13.74
N ASN A 13 28.12 49.99 -13.92
CA ASN A 13 28.45 49.02 -12.87
C ASN A 13 29.35 49.73 -11.85
N THR A 14 28.78 50.24 -10.77
CA THR A 14 29.50 51.05 -9.74
C THR A 14 30.42 50.23 -8.83
N VAL A 15 30.69 48.97 -9.18
CA VAL A 15 31.41 48.01 -8.33
C VAL A 15 32.87 47.94 -8.77
N ASN A 16 33.78 48.52 -7.97
CA ASN A 16 35.22 48.36 -8.13
C ASN A 16 35.63 46.87 -7.98
N PHE A 17 36.78 46.46 -8.53
CA PHE A 17 37.34 45.12 -8.40
C PHE A 17 37.34 44.60 -6.95
N PHE A 18 37.76 45.44 -6.00
CA PHE A 18 37.77 45.11 -4.56
C PHE A 18 36.39 44.97 -3.92
N MET A 19 35.33 45.43 -4.59
CA MET A 19 33.94 45.31 -4.12
C MET A 19 33.20 44.10 -4.74
N ARG A 20 33.86 43.35 -5.64
CA ARG A 20 33.27 42.14 -6.23
C ARG A 20 33.14 41.04 -5.17
N ARG A 21 31.99 40.37 -5.18
CA ARG A 21 31.70 39.25 -4.28
C ARG A 21 31.71 37.93 -5.02
N SER A 22 31.90 36.85 -4.27
CA SER A 22 31.88 35.51 -4.83
C SER A 22 30.48 35.15 -5.35
N GLY A 23 30.41 34.28 -6.36
CA GLY A 23 29.14 33.76 -6.88
C GLY A 23 28.20 33.21 -5.79
N PRO A 24 28.67 32.38 -4.84
CA PRO A 24 27.86 31.88 -3.74
C PRO A 24 27.26 32.98 -2.86
N GLU A 25 28.00 34.06 -2.61
CA GLU A 25 27.55 35.20 -1.81
C GLU A 25 26.45 35.99 -2.52
N LEU A 26 26.62 36.26 -3.82
CA LEU A 26 25.61 36.90 -4.67
C LEU A 26 24.34 36.05 -4.78
N TRP A 27 24.47 34.74 -4.97
CA TRP A 27 23.31 33.85 -4.99
C TRP A 27 22.63 33.77 -3.61
N LYS A 28 23.39 33.87 -2.52
CA LYS A 28 22.83 33.92 -1.16
C LYS A 28 21.98 35.17 -0.97
N THR A 29 22.39 36.35 -1.43
CA THR A 29 21.55 37.56 -1.29
C THR A 29 20.23 37.47 -2.06
N LEU A 30 20.25 36.89 -3.27
CA LEU A 30 19.06 36.72 -4.11
C LEU A 30 18.11 35.61 -3.64
N THR A 31 18.68 34.50 -3.16
CA THR A 31 17.92 33.27 -2.92
C THR A 31 17.69 32.97 -1.45
N SER A 32 18.40 33.63 -0.54
CA SER A 32 18.13 33.49 0.89
C SER A 32 16.88 34.27 1.30
N VAL A 33 16.25 33.77 2.35
CA VAL A 33 15.25 34.50 3.12
C VAL A 33 15.91 34.85 4.45
N SER A 34 15.46 35.91 5.12
CA SER A 34 15.84 36.12 6.52
C SER A 34 15.63 34.82 7.31
N LYS A 35 16.52 34.52 8.27
CA LYS A 35 16.40 33.31 9.11
C LYS A 35 15.00 33.17 9.73
N SER A 36 14.37 34.30 10.06
CA SER A 36 12.98 34.38 10.54
C SER A 36 11.97 33.96 9.46
N GLY A 37 12.10 34.45 8.22
CA GLY A 37 11.22 34.06 7.11
C GLY A 37 11.39 32.60 6.68
N GLN A 38 12.61 32.05 6.72
CA GLN A 38 12.87 30.63 6.46
C GLN A 38 12.21 29.74 7.52
N LYS A 39 12.28 30.13 8.80
CA LYS A 39 11.66 29.39 9.91
C LYS A 39 10.13 29.43 9.88
N LYS A 40 9.53 30.55 9.45
CA LYS A 40 8.08 30.78 9.43
C LYS A 40 7.40 30.47 8.08
N GLY A 41 8.16 30.08 7.05
CA GLY A 41 7.62 29.72 5.74
C GLY A 41 6.95 30.88 4.99
N ARG A 42 7.50 32.10 5.10
CA ARG A 42 6.86 33.34 4.57
C ARG A 42 6.96 33.53 3.06
N ARG A 43 7.64 32.65 2.30
CA ARG A 43 7.82 32.78 0.85
C ARG A 43 7.58 31.44 0.15
N ASN A 44 6.79 31.46 -0.92
CA ASN A 44 6.36 30.25 -1.64
C ASN A 44 7.40 29.68 -2.64
N THR A 45 8.35 30.48 -3.14
CA THR A 45 9.28 30.01 -4.18
C THR A 45 10.67 30.65 -4.07
N ARG A 46 11.72 29.82 -4.06
CA ARG A 46 13.13 30.23 -4.18
C ARG A 46 13.56 30.13 -5.66
N GLN A 47 14.20 31.17 -6.18
CA GLN A 47 14.86 31.07 -7.49
C GLN A 47 16.00 30.03 -7.38
N PRO A 48 16.06 29.02 -8.27
CA PRO A 48 17.12 28.03 -8.22
C PRO A 48 18.47 28.69 -8.52
N ILE A 49 19.51 28.30 -7.79
CA ILE A 49 20.88 28.73 -8.07
C ILE A 49 21.24 28.23 -9.48
N ARG A 50 21.74 29.13 -10.33
CA ARG A 50 22.30 28.76 -11.64
C ARG A 50 23.83 28.68 -11.53
N PRO A 51 24.44 27.49 -11.59
CA PRO A 51 25.88 27.36 -11.48
C PRO A 51 26.55 27.90 -12.76
N LEU A 52 27.16 29.08 -12.67
CA LEU A 52 27.82 29.76 -13.80
C LEU A 52 28.96 28.92 -14.39
N ASN A 53 29.71 28.20 -13.56
CA ASN A 53 30.85 27.37 -13.97
C ASN A 53 30.49 26.30 -15.02
N ARG A 54 29.21 25.90 -15.11
CA ARG A 54 28.76 24.94 -16.11
C ARG A 54 28.75 25.51 -17.54
N PHE A 55 28.75 26.84 -17.69
CA PHE A 55 28.62 27.53 -18.96
C PHE A 55 29.94 28.07 -19.51
N TYR A 56 31.00 28.07 -18.70
CA TYR A 56 32.30 28.62 -19.09
C TYR A 56 33.37 27.53 -19.04
N ARG A 57 34.23 27.49 -20.06
CA ARG A 57 35.42 26.62 -20.08
C ARG A 57 36.65 27.44 -19.70
N ILE A 58 37.59 26.82 -18.99
CA ILE A 58 38.85 27.48 -18.65
C ILE A 58 39.61 27.75 -19.96
N GLY A 59 40.14 28.96 -20.13
CA GLY A 59 40.75 29.41 -21.39
C GLY A 59 39.75 29.90 -22.44
N SER A 60 38.44 29.81 -22.21
CA SER A 60 37.46 30.48 -23.08
C SER A 60 37.41 31.98 -22.77
N SER A 61 37.68 32.81 -23.76
CA SER A 61 37.59 34.26 -23.66
C SER A 61 36.88 34.83 -24.89
N PRO A 62 36.23 35.99 -24.78
CA PRO A 62 35.67 36.69 -25.93
C PRO A 62 36.72 37.05 -26.99
N MET A 63 38.02 37.04 -26.64
CA MET A 63 39.14 37.33 -27.54
C MET A 63 39.72 36.06 -28.20
N LYS A 64 39.12 34.86 -27.96
CA LYS A 64 39.50 33.56 -28.58
C LYS A 64 41.02 33.36 -28.59
N VAL A 65 41.61 33.62 -27.43
CA VAL A 65 43.03 33.39 -27.18
C VAL A 65 43.26 31.89 -27.07
N GLU A 66 44.16 31.35 -27.87
CA GLU A 66 44.56 29.94 -27.83
C GLU A 66 45.75 29.79 -26.88
N PHE A 67 45.51 29.05 -25.80
CA PHE A 67 46.48 28.64 -24.81
C PHE A 67 46.83 27.18 -25.08
N ALA A 68 48.05 26.94 -25.55
CA ALA A 68 48.54 25.59 -25.81
C ALA A 68 48.47 24.73 -24.54
N GLY A 69 47.80 23.59 -24.62
CA GLY A 69 47.60 22.66 -23.49
C GLY A 69 46.40 22.95 -22.60
N LEU A 70 45.63 24.03 -22.83
CA LEU A 70 44.44 24.37 -22.03
C LEU A 70 43.14 24.34 -22.87
N ASN A 71 43.04 25.19 -23.88
CA ASN A 71 41.90 25.24 -24.79
C ASN A 71 42.26 24.83 -26.23
N ALA A 72 43.55 24.81 -26.56
CA ALA A 72 44.11 24.36 -27.82
C ALA A 72 45.11 23.21 -27.58
N PRO A 73 45.22 22.24 -28.51
CA PRO A 73 46.18 21.14 -28.38
C PRO A 73 47.62 21.64 -28.49
N MET A 74 48.53 21.09 -27.68
CA MET A 74 49.96 21.39 -27.77
C MET A 74 50.55 20.63 -28.97
N ARG A 75 51.00 21.35 -30.00
CA ARG A 75 51.60 20.76 -31.21
C ARG A 75 53.13 20.78 -31.06
N MET A 76 53.74 19.61 -31.03
CA MET A 76 55.19 19.45 -30.77
C MET A 76 56.11 19.95 -31.92
N ASN A 77 55.57 20.19 -33.12
CA ASN A 77 56.36 20.42 -34.35
C ASN A 77 56.14 21.79 -35.01
N GLN A 78 55.64 22.79 -34.29
CA GLN A 78 55.48 24.15 -34.81
C GLN A 78 56.08 25.16 -33.81
N ASP A 79 56.95 26.06 -34.28
CA ASP A 79 57.46 27.24 -33.57
C ASP A 79 56.36 28.30 -33.33
N GLN A 80 55.14 27.85 -33.05
CA GLN A 80 54.05 28.72 -32.62
C GLN A 80 54.24 28.97 -31.12
N GLY A 81 54.35 30.24 -30.74
CA GLY A 81 54.49 30.63 -29.33
C GLY A 81 53.36 30.04 -28.47
N LEU A 82 53.60 29.87 -27.16
CA LEU A 82 52.65 29.27 -26.21
C LEU A 82 51.26 29.95 -26.16
N LEU A 83 51.16 31.15 -26.73
CA LEU A 83 49.96 31.98 -26.79
C LEU A 83 49.80 32.54 -28.21
N SER A 84 48.66 32.26 -28.83
CA SER A 84 48.25 32.88 -30.10
C SER A 84 46.85 33.48 -29.96
N ILE A 85 46.61 34.60 -30.61
CA ILE A 85 45.27 35.22 -30.68
C ILE A 85 44.73 34.91 -32.06
N ALA A 86 43.69 34.08 -32.14
CA ALA A 86 43.02 33.78 -33.40
C ALA A 86 42.17 34.98 -33.82
N GLU A 87 42.25 35.38 -35.09
CA GLU A 87 41.36 36.40 -35.65
C GLU A 87 39.91 35.90 -35.60
N GLN A 88 39.00 36.79 -35.19
CA GLN A 88 37.57 36.49 -35.12
C GLN A 88 36.81 37.30 -36.15
N THR A 89 35.90 36.62 -36.84
CA THR A 89 34.89 37.29 -37.66
C THR A 89 33.82 37.92 -36.78
N GLU A 90 33.17 38.99 -37.23
CA GLU A 90 32.11 39.68 -36.48
C GLU A 90 30.94 38.75 -36.11
N ASP A 91 30.66 37.76 -36.95
CA ASP A 91 29.62 36.77 -36.72
C ASP A 91 30.00 35.77 -35.62
N GLU A 92 31.27 35.37 -35.52
CA GLU A 92 31.76 34.52 -34.41
C GLU A 92 31.71 35.26 -33.06
N ILE A 93 31.98 36.57 -33.05
CA ILE A 93 31.85 37.41 -31.85
C ILE A 93 30.39 37.46 -31.41
N ARG A 94 29.46 37.68 -32.34
CA ARG A 94 28.01 37.70 -32.07
C ARG A 94 27.51 36.35 -31.56
N ASP A 95 28.01 35.26 -32.12
CA ASP A 95 27.66 33.89 -31.71
C ASP A 95 28.26 33.50 -30.36
N SER A 96 29.46 33.97 -30.01
CA SER A 96 30.05 33.74 -28.70
C SER A 96 29.27 34.45 -27.58
N LEU A 97 28.83 35.69 -27.83
CA LEU A 97 27.95 36.45 -26.92
C LEU A 97 26.55 35.85 -26.84
N GLY A 98 26.06 35.30 -27.96
CA GLY A 98 24.80 34.56 -28.05
C GLY A 98 24.86 33.15 -27.50
N GLY A 99 26.03 32.55 -27.31
CA GLY A 99 26.21 31.13 -26.98
C GLY A 99 25.57 30.74 -25.64
N VAL A 100 25.70 31.57 -24.60
CA VAL A 100 25.02 31.34 -23.32
C VAL A 100 23.51 31.44 -23.48
N LYS A 101 23.03 32.38 -24.31
CA LYS A 101 21.61 32.55 -24.61
C LYS A 101 21.08 31.36 -25.42
N LYS A 102 21.82 30.88 -26.42
CA LYS A 102 21.54 29.64 -27.17
C LYS A 102 21.53 28.41 -26.26
N ILE A 103 22.51 28.24 -25.36
CA ILE A 103 22.51 27.12 -24.37
C ILE A 103 21.32 27.21 -23.41
N LEU A 104 20.91 28.42 -23.02
CA LEU A 104 19.72 28.65 -22.19
C LEU A 104 18.43 28.40 -22.98
N GLU A 105 18.37 28.80 -24.24
CA GLU A 105 17.24 28.63 -25.16
C GLU A 105 17.10 27.18 -25.63
N GLU A 106 18.18 26.46 -25.93
CA GLU A 106 18.21 25.01 -26.19
C GLU A 106 17.72 24.21 -24.98
N LYS A 107 18.03 24.65 -23.76
CA LYS A 107 17.43 24.08 -22.54
C LYS A 107 15.95 24.42 -22.41
N ASP A 108 15.55 25.61 -22.85
CA ASP A 108 14.17 26.06 -22.83
C ASP A 108 13.33 25.46 -23.98
N THR A 109 13.92 25.02 -25.09
CA THR A 109 13.26 24.27 -26.17
C THR A 109 13.30 22.76 -25.89
N GLY A 110 14.29 22.31 -25.10
CA GLY A 110 14.26 21.07 -24.30
C GLY A 110 13.20 21.04 -23.19
N LYS A 111 12.27 22.03 -23.13
CA LYS A 111 11.06 22.01 -22.28
C LYS A 111 10.03 20.93 -22.65
N LYS A 112 10.39 19.90 -23.43
CA LYS A 112 9.69 18.62 -23.32
C LYS A 112 10.41 17.78 -22.27
N LYS A 113 9.75 17.64 -21.11
CA LYS A 113 10.04 16.72 -19.99
C LYS A 113 10.94 17.28 -18.88
N ARG A 114 10.39 18.20 -18.06
CA ARG A 114 10.36 17.91 -16.61
C ARG A 114 9.45 16.70 -16.37
N ASN A 115 9.78 15.56 -16.97
CA ASN A 115 9.33 14.31 -16.43
C ASN A 115 10.10 14.22 -15.11
N ARG A 116 9.46 14.59 -13.99
CA ARG A 116 9.64 13.70 -12.85
C ARG A 116 9.31 12.34 -13.43
N GLU A 117 10.32 11.50 -13.64
CA GLU A 117 10.10 10.14 -14.10
C GLU A 117 8.95 9.62 -13.26
N LYS A 118 7.82 9.43 -13.92
CA LYS A 118 6.61 9.00 -13.23
C LYS A 118 6.94 7.57 -12.86
N LEU A 119 7.09 7.31 -11.56
CA LEU A 119 7.27 5.96 -11.06
C LEU A 119 6.29 5.03 -11.75
N HIS A 120 6.77 3.84 -12.10
CA HIS A 120 5.94 2.84 -12.74
C HIS A 120 4.71 2.58 -11.85
N PRO A 121 3.49 2.37 -12.39
CA PRO A 121 2.30 2.18 -11.56
C PRO A 121 2.44 1.12 -10.46
N MET A 122 3.20 0.04 -10.67
CA MET A 122 3.50 -0.95 -9.62
C MET A 122 4.41 -0.45 -8.50
N GLU A 123 5.25 0.55 -8.76
CA GLU A 123 6.19 1.12 -7.77
C GLU A 123 5.57 2.28 -6.98
N ARG A 124 4.38 2.74 -7.39
CA ARG A 124 3.67 3.79 -6.69
C ARG A 124 3.10 3.28 -5.37
N GLY A 125 3.02 4.19 -4.41
CA GLY A 125 2.32 3.95 -3.16
C GLY A 125 0.80 4.08 -3.32
N PHE A 126 0.13 4.39 -2.22
CA PHE A 126 -1.34 4.42 -2.22
C PHE A 126 -1.95 5.51 -3.12
N SER A 127 -1.24 6.61 -3.36
CA SER A 127 -1.76 7.68 -4.23
C SER A 127 -0.66 8.50 -4.90
N GLY A 128 -0.82 8.70 -6.22
CA GLY A 128 -0.05 9.66 -7.01
C GLY A 128 1.46 9.57 -6.83
N THR A 129 2.05 10.68 -6.38
CA THR A 129 3.50 10.83 -6.15
C THR A 129 3.89 10.79 -4.67
N GLN A 130 2.99 10.31 -3.79
CA GLN A 130 3.28 10.23 -2.37
C GLN A 130 4.21 9.04 -2.08
N LEU A 131 5.16 9.23 -1.16
CA LEU A 131 6.03 8.16 -0.66
C LEU A 131 5.28 7.12 0.18
N VAL A 132 4.07 7.45 0.63
CA VAL A 132 3.25 6.60 1.49
C VAL A 132 2.78 5.38 0.70
N GLY A 133 3.12 4.18 1.19
CA GLY A 133 2.83 2.89 0.59
C GLY A 133 3.86 2.43 -0.45
N GLN A 134 4.91 3.22 -0.72
CA GLN A 134 6.01 2.80 -1.59
C GLN A 134 6.94 1.83 -0.86
N LYS A 135 7.55 0.94 -1.64
CA LYS A 135 8.65 0.08 -1.21
C LYS A 135 9.94 0.90 -1.23
N LEU A 136 10.57 1.07 -0.07
CA LEU A 136 11.72 1.96 0.11
C LEU A 136 13.07 1.23 0.12
N GLY A 137 13.07 -0.10 0.20
CA GLY A 137 14.27 -0.93 0.31
C GLY A 137 14.68 -1.23 1.74
N ALA A 138 15.90 -1.73 1.91
CA ALA A 138 16.51 -2.06 3.19
C ALA A 138 16.71 -0.81 4.06
N PRO A 139 16.53 -0.92 5.40
CA PRO A 139 16.88 0.17 6.30
C PRO A 139 18.41 0.36 6.30
N PRO A 140 18.90 1.56 6.64
CA PRO A 140 20.34 1.77 6.83
C PRO A 140 20.87 0.88 7.96
N PRO A 141 22.16 0.53 7.95
CA PRO A 141 22.75 -0.27 9.00
C PRO A 141 22.64 0.42 10.35
N VAL A 142 22.31 -0.36 11.38
CA VAL A 142 22.15 0.14 12.74
C VAL A 142 23.05 -0.67 13.65
N ASP A 143 23.88 0.03 14.43
CA ASP A 143 24.76 -0.56 15.44
C ASP A 143 25.69 -1.67 14.87
N GLY A 144 26.12 -1.53 13.61
CA GLY A 144 27.01 -2.48 12.92
C GLY A 144 26.31 -3.70 12.31
N VAL A 145 24.97 -3.75 12.34
CA VAL A 145 24.16 -4.80 11.71
C VAL A 145 23.57 -4.31 10.40
N ASP A 146 23.79 -5.07 9.33
CA ASP A 146 23.20 -4.86 8.01
C ASP A 146 21.85 -5.58 7.89
N PHE A 147 20.93 -5.02 7.12
CA PHE A 147 19.53 -5.48 7.00
C PHE A 147 19.13 -5.66 5.53
N ASP A 148 20.01 -6.22 4.71
CA ASP A 148 19.83 -6.32 3.26
C ASP A 148 18.58 -7.12 2.84
N ASP A 149 18.22 -8.14 3.63
CA ASP A 149 17.04 -8.98 3.42
C ASP A 149 15.73 -8.31 3.85
N PHE A 150 15.78 -7.11 4.44
CA PHE A 150 14.60 -6.41 4.92
C PHE A 150 14.03 -5.47 3.87
N GLU A 151 12.71 -5.41 3.83
CA GLU A 151 11.97 -4.45 3.04
C GLU A 151 11.26 -3.46 3.95
N THR A 152 11.36 -2.19 3.61
CA THR A 152 10.72 -1.11 4.35
C THR A 152 9.56 -0.51 3.57
N TYR A 153 8.44 -0.25 4.27
CA TYR A 153 7.27 0.44 3.78
C TYR A 153 6.92 1.64 4.66
N CYS A 154 6.59 2.78 4.05
CA CYS A 154 6.10 3.95 4.78
C CYS A 154 4.56 3.95 4.83
N LEU A 155 3.98 3.92 6.04
CA LEU A 155 2.53 3.76 6.24
C LEU A 155 1.79 5.11 6.34
N GLU A 156 2.42 6.10 6.96
CA GLU A 156 1.88 7.45 7.14
C GLU A 156 3.03 8.46 7.17
N VAL A 157 2.86 9.61 6.49
CA VAL A 157 3.67 10.80 6.72
C VAL A 157 2.73 11.95 7.04
N LYS A 158 2.90 12.60 8.19
CA LYS A 158 2.08 13.74 8.61
C LYS A 158 2.91 14.90 9.15
N ARG A 159 2.35 16.12 9.01
CA ARG A 159 2.88 17.34 9.60
C ARG A 159 2.31 17.55 10.99
N THR A 160 3.19 17.54 11.98
CA THR A 160 2.88 17.93 13.36
C THR A 160 3.40 19.33 13.66
N SER A 161 2.87 19.96 14.71
CA SER A 161 3.36 21.26 15.18
C SER A 161 3.42 21.32 16.69
N ASN A 162 4.48 21.92 17.21
CA ASN A 162 4.63 22.21 18.64
C ASN A 162 4.76 23.73 18.84
N MET A 163 4.21 24.27 19.93
CA MET A 163 4.40 25.67 20.30
C MET A 163 5.66 25.81 21.15
N THR A 164 6.53 26.74 20.79
CA THR A 164 7.80 27.01 21.49
C THR A 164 7.90 28.49 21.81
N ASN A 165 8.51 28.84 22.94
CA ASN A 165 8.61 30.23 23.39
C ASN A 165 9.37 31.11 22.39
N VAL A 166 10.47 30.61 21.83
CA VAL A 166 11.34 31.40 20.94
C VAL A 166 10.80 31.47 19.50
N PHE A 167 10.32 30.35 18.97
CA PHE A 167 9.97 30.26 17.54
C PHE A 167 8.45 30.30 17.29
N GLY A 168 7.64 30.31 18.34
CA GLY A 168 6.20 30.11 18.23
C GLY A 168 5.92 28.70 17.70
N ARG A 169 5.07 28.61 16.66
CA ARG A 169 4.65 27.34 16.07
C ARG A 169 5.78 26.72 15.22
N VAL A 170 6.39 25.65 15.73
CA VAL A 170 7.44 24.87 15.06
C VAL A 170 6.83 23.63 14.42
N HIS A 171 7.14 23.38 13.14
CA HIS A 171 6.63 22.22 12.42
C HIS A 171 7.64 21.09 12.32
N THR A 172 7.16 19.88 12.54
CA THR A 172 7.93 18.63 12.43
C THR A 172 7.21 17.66 11.52
N MET A 173 7.95 16.86 10.75
CA MET A 173 7.42 15.71 10.04
C MET A 173 7.48 14.49 10.94
N SER A 174 6.39 13.72 10.95
CA SER A 174 6.30 12.43 11.59
C SER A 174 6.02 11.38 10.52
N ALA A 175 6.80 10.30 10.49
CA ALA A 175 6.64 9.19 9.58
C ALA A 175 6.44 7.89 10.37
N LEU A 176 5.37 7.15 10.08
CA LEU A 176 5.16 5.79 10.57
C LEU A 176 5.71 4.83 9.52
N VAL A 177 6.63 3.98 9.93
CA VAL A 177 7.39 3.09 9.05
C VAL A 177 7.32 1.66 9.60
N VAL A 178 7.21 0.69 8.71
CA VAL A 178 7.33 -0.75 9.01
C VAL A 178 8.46 -1.34 8.18
N THR A 179 9.24 -2.22 8.77
CA THR A 179 10.38 -2.89 8.16
C THR A 179 10.26 -4.38 8.46
N GLY A 180 10.47 -5.27 7.50
CA GLY A 180 10.38 -6.72 7.74
C GLY A 180 11.02 -7.56 6.65
N ASN A 181 11.34 -8.81 6.96
CA ASN A 181 12.07 -9.73 6.07
C ASN A 181 11.17 -10.68 5.26
N GLY A 182 9.84 -10.53 5.37
CA GLY A 182 8.88 -11.43 4.70
C GLY A 182 8.85 -12.86 5.23
N ARG A 183 9.52 -13.15 6.36
CA ARG A 183 9.63 -14.48 6.99
C ARG A 183 9.23 -14.46 8.48
N GLY A 184 8.29 -13.59 8.83
CA GLY A 184 7.77 -13.46 10.19
C GLY A 184 8.54 -12.48 11.08
N LEU A 185 9.69 -11.93 10.66
CA LEU A 185 10.36 -10.86 11.41
C LEU A 185 9.98 -9.49 10.85
N ALA A 186 9.42 -8.65 11.70
CA ALA A 186 9.09 -7.27 11.34
C ALA A 186 9.21 -6.34 12.54
N GLY A 187 9.37 -5.05 12.28
CA GLY A 187 9.39 -3.98 13.27
C GLY A 187 8.66 -2.76 12.74
N TYR A 188 8.07 -1.95 13.63
CA TYR A 188 7.49 -0.67 13.23
C TYR A 188 7.87 0.44 14.21
N ALA A 189 8.00 1.65 13.71
CA ALA A 189 8.33 2.80 14.53
C ALA A 189 7.85 4.12 13.92
N VAL A 190 7.83 5.16 14.76
CA VAL A 190 7.53 6.53 14.35
C VAL A 190 8.82 7.35 14.37
N GLY A 191 9.30 7.72 13.19
CA GLY A 191 10.41 8.65 13.04
C GLY A 191 9.94 10.09 12.96
N LYS A 192 10.68 11.01 13.59
CA LYS A 192 10.42 12.45 13.54
C LYS A 192 11.64 13.20 13.02
N ALA A 193 11.39 14.25 12.25
CA ALA A 193 12.44 15.17 11.80
C ALA A 193 11.89 16.60 11.54
N PRO A 194 12.77 17.61 11.39
CA PRO A 194 12.37 18.94 10.95
C PRO A 194 11.70 18.93 9.57
N ILE A 195 10.79 19.89 9.32
CA ILE A 195 9.98 19.94 8.08
C ILE A 195 10.77 19.94 6.77
N HIS A 196 11.98 20.50 6.77
CA HIS A 196 12.83 20.59 5.57
C HIS A 196 13.54 19.27 5.23
N ARG A 197 13.45 18.26 6.09
CA ARG A 197 14.06 16.93 5.88
C ARG A 197 13.02 15.82 6.07
N THR A 198 12.00 15.80 5.21
CA THR A 198 10.96 14.76 5.28
C THR A 198 11.54 13.36 5.12
N THR A 199 12.51 13.17 4.24
CA THR A 199 13.19 11.88 4.03
C THR A 199 13.93 11.41 5.28
N THR A 200 14.55 12.32 6.04
CA THR A 200 15.23 11.91 7.29
C THR A 200 14.25 11.46 8.36
N ALA A 201 12.99 11.92 8.36
CA ALA A 201 11.98 11.37 9.28
C ALA A 201 11.72 9.88 8.99
N ILE A 202 11.72 9.50 7.71
CA ILE A 202 11.54 8.10 7.28
C ILE A 202 12.77 7.28 7.66
N ILE A 203 13.98 7.77 7.40
CA ILE A 203 15.24 7.12 7.76
C ILE A 203 15.35 6.92 9.28
N ASN A 204 15.00 7.93 10.07
CA ASN A 204 14.93 7.80 11.53
C ASN A 204 13.90 6.74 11.95
N GLY A 205 12.77 6.66 11.23
CA GLY A 205 11.76 5.63 11.44
C GLY A 205 12.28 4.23 11.13
N MET A 206 13.01 4.07 10.02
CA MET A 206 13.69 2.82 9.63
C MET A 206 14.63 2.33 10.73
N GLY A 207 15.54 3.19 11.19
CA GLY A 207 16.51 2.81 12.22
C GLY A 207 15.88 2.52 13.59
N MET A 208 14.74 3.14 13.92
CA MET A 208 13.99 2.80 15.13
C MET A 208 13.20 1.49 14.98
N ALA A 209 12.69 1.21 13.78
CA ALA A 209 11.93 -0.01 13.50
C ALA A 209 12.86 -1.25 13.51
N SER A 210 14.07 -1.14 12.96
CA SER A 210 15.06 -2.23 12.98
C SER A 210 15.54 -2.58 14.39
N ARG A 211 15.53 -1.63 15.33
CA ARG A 211 15.80 -1.90 16.75
C ARG A 211 14.64 -2.56 17.49
N LYS A 212 13.41 -2.47 16.96
CA LYS A 212 12.17 -2.94 17.60
C LYS A 212 11.49 -4.01 16.76
N ILE A 213 12.25 -5.05 16.44
CA ILE A 213 11.76 -6.21 15.69
C ILE A 213 11.01 -7.14 16.65
N PHE A 214 9.92 -7.71 16.16
CA PHE A 214 9.14 -8.76 16.78
C PHE A 214 9.01 -9.93 15.80
N HIS A 215 8.81 -11.12 16.35
CA HIS A 215 8.59 -12.35 15.58
C HIS A 215 7.10 -12.68 15.56
N VAL A 216 6.58 -12.97 14.37
CA VAL A 216 5.21 -13.43 14.13
C VAL A 216 5.27 -14.84 13.56
N GLU A 217 4.63 -15.76 14.25
CA GLU A 217 4.50 -17.14 13.80
C GLU A 217 3.52 -17.22 12.62
N LEU A 218 3.89 -17.95 11.57
CA LEU A 218 3.11 -18.05 10.34
C LEU A 218 2.70 -19.50 10.10
N HIS A 219 1.39 -19.74 10.10
CA HIS A 219 0.83 -21.02 9.67
C HIS A 219 1.15 -21.25 8.18
N GLU A 220 1.77 -22.39 7.88
CA GLU A 220 2.28 -22.75 6.54
C GLU A 220 3.24 -21.70 5.94
N GLY A 221 3.85 -20.84 6.77
CA GLY A 221 4.66 -19.72 6.29
C GLY A 221 3.86 -18.69 5.47
N ARG A 222 2.53 -18.59 5.65
CA ARG A 222 1.68 -17.72 4.81
C ARG A 222 0.54 -16.99 5.54
N THR A 223 -0.06 -17.57 6.57
CA THR A 223 -1.30 -17.05 7.21
C THR A 223 -1.21 -17.14 8.73
N ILE A 224 -2.22 -16.66 9.43
CA ILE A 224 -2.31 -16.66 10.90
C ILE A 224 -2.81 -18.03 11.41
N TYR A 225 -2.50 -18.38 12.65
CA TYR A 225 -2.96 -19.65 13.25
C TYR A 225 -4.45 -19.63 13.59
N GLN A 226 -4.88 -18.56 14.26
CA GLN A 226 -6.22 -18.41 14.81
C GLN A 226 -6.88 -17.12 14.31
N ASP A 227 -8.20 -17.11 14.21
CA ASP A 227 -8.96 -15.87 14.02
C ASP A 227 -8.84 -15.04 15.31
N PHE A 228 -8.57 -13.73 15.23
CA PHE A 228 -8.38 -12.92 16.44
C PHE A 228 -9.10 -11.58 16.36
N TYR A 229 -9.46 -11.12 17.56
CA TYR A 229 -9.84 -9.74 17.83
C TYR A 229 -8.68 -9.02 18.49
N ALA A 230 -8.46 -7.76 18.10
CA ALA A 230 -7.54 -6.89 18.81
C ALA A 230 -8.04 -5.45 18.78
N GLU A 231 -7.83 -4.73 19.89
CA GLU A 231 -8.23 -3.34 20.03
C GLU A 231 -7.06 -2.48 20.52
N CYS A 232 -6.90 -1.31 19.91
CA CYS A 232 -6.03 -0.27 20.44
C CYS A 232 -6.79 1.04 20.41
N ARG A 233 -7.08 1.57 21.62
CA ARG A 233 -7.96 2.75 21.79
C ARG A 233 -9.30 2.47 21.09
N ASN A 234 -9.80 3.40 20.28
CA ASN A 234 -11.07 3.22 19.54
C ASN A 234 -10.90 2.50 18.20
N THR A 235 -9.79 1.80 17.96
CA THR A 235 -9.53 1.08 16.70
C THR A 235 -9.63 -0.42 16.96
N ARG A 236 -10.63 -1.06 16.35
CA ARG A 236 -10.92 -2.49 16.51
C ARG A 236 -10.55 -3.23 15.24
N VAL A 237 -9.86 -4.35 15.38
CA VAL A 237 -9.37 -5.16 14.28
C VAL A 237 -9.87 -6.58 14.47
N PHE A 238 -10.52 -7.11 13.43
CA PHE A 238 -10.97 -8.50 13.34
C PHE A 238 -10.21 -9.15 12.20
N ALA A 239 -9.34 -10.10 12.53
CA ALA A 239 -8.56 -10.86 11.57
C ALA A 239 -9.11 -12.28 11.44
N GLN A 240 -9.18 -12.77 10.20
CA GLN A 240 -9.64 -14.12 9.89
C GLN A 240 -8.62 -14.83 9.01
N ARG A 241 -8.32 -16.08 9.38
CA ARG A 241 -7.50 -17.03 8.63
C ARG A 241 -8.19 -17.37 7.31
N ARG A 242 -7.40 -17.50 6.25
CA ARG A 242 -7.92 -17.78 4.89
C ARG A 242 -7.14 -18.88 4.18
N PRO A 243 -7.81 -19.70 3.34
CA PRO A 243 -7.19 -20.78 2.58
C PRO A 243 -6.37 -20.26 1.39
N ARG A 244 -5.57 -21.15 0.79
CA ARG A 244 -4.60 -20.78 -0.24
C ARG A 244 -5.23 -20.17 -1.48
N GLY A 245 -4.68 -19.02 -1.90
CA GLY A 245 -5.12 -18.29 -3.09
C GLY A 245 -6.16 -17.21 -2.83
N PHE A 246 -6.50 -16.94 -1.56
CA PHE A 246 -7.42 -15.86 -1.20
C PHE A 246 -6.78 -14.47 -1.33
N GLY A 247 -5.49 -14.37 -1.01
CA GLY A 247 -4.73 -13.11 -1.03
C GLY A 247 -5.02 -12.18 0.15
N LEU A 248 -4.51 -10.95 0.08
CA LEU A 248 -4.62 -9.96 1.15
C LEU A 248 -5.87 -9.10 0.97
N THR A 249 -6.93 -9.40 1.73
CA THR A 249 -8.14 -8.56 1.78
C THR A 249 -8.20 -7.82 3.10
N CYS A 250 -7.49 -6.71 3.18
CA CYS A 250 -7.41 -5.89 4.38
C CYS A 250 -7.28 -4.39 4.05
N HIS A 251 -7.26 -3.55 5.09
CA HIS A 251 -7.02 -2.12 4.92
C HIS A 251 -5.66 -1.87 4.24
N PRO A 252 -5.48 -0.89 3.34
CA PRO A 252 -4.25 -0.74 2.54
C PRO A 252 -2.95 -0.65 3.35
N ARG A 253 -3.01 -0.11 4.57
CA ARG A 253 -1.85 -0.01 5.47
C ARG A 253 -1.52 -1.38 6.06
N LEU A 254 -2.53 -2.18 6.38
CA LEU A 254 -2.34 -3.54 6.85
C LEU A 254 -1.83 -4.46 5.74
N ILE A 255 -2.21 -4.22 4.47
CA ILE A 255 -1.64 -4.95 3.32
C ILE A 255 -0.11 -4.80 3.32
N LYS A 256 0.40 -3.57 3.45
CA LYS A 256 1.86 -3.32 3.49
C LYS A 256 2.55 -3.90 4.73
N ILE A 257 1.86 -3.97 5.87
CA ILE A 257 2.38 -4.65 7.06
C ILE A 257 2.43 -6.17 6.84
N CYS A 258 1.40 -6.75 6.23
CA CYS A 258 1.35 -8.17 5.89
C CYS A 258 2.46 -8.52 4.88
N GLU A 259 2.69 -7.69 3.87
CA GLU A 259 3.81 -7.83 2.92
C GLU A 259 5.17 -7.80 3.66
N ALA A 260 5.37 -6.87 4.60
CA ALA A 260 6.60 -6.78 5.39
C ALA A 260 6.83 -8.02 6.29
N ILE A 261 5.75 -8.55 6.88
CA ILE A 261 5.81 -9.75 7.74
C ILE A 261 5.96 -11.03 6.90
N GLY A 262 5.35 -11.11 5.72
CA GLY A 262 5.28 -12.32 4.90
C GLY A 262 3.92 -13.04 4.93
N ILE A 263 2.88 -12.40 5.47
CA ILE A 263 1.52 -12.91 5.40
C ILE A 263 1.02 -12.71 3.97
N LYS A 264 0.56 -13.79 3.33
CA LYS A 264 0.07 -13.80 1.95
C LYS A 264 -1.45 -13.78 1.88
N ASP A 265 -2.11 -14.34 2.89
CA ASP A 265 -3.55 -14.54 2.86
C ASP A 265 -4.17 -14.32 4.23
N ILE A 266 -5.06 -13.33 4.28
CA ILE A 266 -5.78 -12.94 5.48
C ILE A 266 -6.96 -12.07 5.07
N TYR A 267 -8.05 -12.17 5.82
CA TYR A 267 -9.12 -11.18 5.76
C TYR A 267 -9.08 -10.35 7.04
N VAL A 268 -9.00 -9.03 6.91
CA VAL A 268 -9.01 -8.15 8.09
C VAL A 268 -10.05 -7.05 7.93
N LYS A 269 -10.96 -6.99 8.88
CA LYS A 269 -11.93 -5.90 9.01
C LYS A 269 -11.54 -4.98 10.15
N VAL A 270 -11.57 -3.68 9.88
CA VAL A 270 -11.31 -2.63 10.86
C VAL A 270 -12.61 -1.89 11.16
N GLU A 271 -12.89 -1.67 12.43
CA GLU A 271 -14.02 -0.88 12.92
C GLU A 271 -13.57 0.22 13.89
N GLY A 272 -14.44 1.21 14.11
CA GLY A 272 -14.13 2.39 14.92
C GLY A 272 -13.25 3.39 14.17
N SER A 273 -12.13 3.80 14.76
CA SER A 273 -11.24 4.82 14.21
C SER A 273 -10.35 4.27 13.09
N THR A 274 -10.79 4.38 11.84
CA THR A 274 -10.04 3.88 10.67
C THR A 274 -8.89 4.80 10.21
N LYS A 275 -8.85 6.05 10.70
CA LYS A 275 -7.85 7.06 10.30
C LYS A 275 -6.62 7.09 11.20
N ASN A 276 -6.67 6.52 12.40
CA ASN A 276 -5.54 6.48 13.30
C ASN A 276 -4.62 5.31 12.95
N TYR A 277 -3.69 5.53 12.02
CA TYR A 277 -2.83 4.46 11.52
C TYR A 277 -1.88 3.88 12.58
N LEU A 278 -1.45 4.67 13.57
CA LEU A 278 -0.60 4.18 14.65
C LEU A 278 -1.36 3.21 15.58
N ALA A 279 -2.60 3.54 15.95
CA ALA A 279 -3.43 2.65 16.75
C ALA A 279 -3.82 1.41 15.96
N LEU A 280 -4.12 1.57 14.66
CA LEU A 280 -4.39 0.48 13.73
C LEU A 280 -3.22 -0.52 13.66
N THR A 281 -1.99 -0.03 13.47
CA THR A 281 -0.81 -0.89 13.42
C THR A 281 -0.55 -1.58 14.73
N HIS A 282 -0.69 -0.86 15.84
CA HIS A 282 -0.49 -1.44 17.16
C HIS A 282 -1.51 -2.53 17.47
N ALA A 283 -2.81 -2.29 17.24
CA ALA A 283 -3.86 -3.30 17.43
C ALA A 283 -3.58 -4.57 16.61
N PHE A 284 -3.24 -4.40 15.33
CA PHE A 284 -2.99 -5.54 14.46
C PHE A 284 -1.76 -6.34 14.90
N VAL A 285 -0.66 -5.68 15.28
CA VAL A 285 0.55 -6.36 15.76
C VAL A 285 0.31 -7.04 17.10
N THR A 286 -0.40 -6.40 18.04
CA THR A 286 -0.76 -7.04 19.32
C THR A 286 -1.56 -8.33 19.10
N GLY A 287 -2.54 -8.31 18.20
CA GLY A 287 -3.30 -9.53 17.88
C GLY A 287 -2.46 -10.63 17.24
N LEU A 288 -1.49 -10.28 16.38
CA LEU A 288 -0.55 -11.24 15.80
C LEU A 288 0.41 -11.84 16.83
N LEU A 289 0.81 -11.07 17.85
CA LEU A 289 1.70 -11.56 18.91
C LEU A 289 0.98 -12.41 19.95
N ASN A 290 -0.33 -12.20 20.12
CA ASN A 290 -1.15 -12.95 21.07
C ASN A 290 -1.72 -14.27 20.52
N GLN A 291 -1.41 -14.62 19.26
CA GLN A 291 -1.92 -15.86 18.67
C GLN A 291 -1.24 -17.08 19.32
N GLU A 292 -1.99 -18.16 19.53
CA GLU A 292 -1.43 -19.44 19.95
C GLU A 292 -1.14 -20.33 18.73
N THR A 293 0.00 -21.03 18.73
CA THR A 293 0.25 -22.08 17.73
C THR A 293 -0.56 -23.33 18.00
N HIS A 294 -0.76 -24.16 16.98
CA HIS A 294 -1.37 -25.48 17.17
C HIS A 294 -0.58 -26.35 18.16
N GLN A 295 0.75 -26.18 18.24
CA GLN A 295 1.58 -26.92 19.18
C GLN A 295 1.35 -26.45 20.63
N GLN A 296 1.35 -25.13 20.86
CA GLN A 296 1.04 -24.55 22.16
C GLN A 296 -0.38 -24.94 22.62
N LEU A 297 -1.35 -24.96 21.71
CA LEU A 297 -2.71 -25.40 21.99
C LEU A 297 -2.77 -26.89 22.39
N ALA A 298 -2.06 -27.75 21.66
CA ALA A 298 -1.99 -29.18 21.96
C ALA A 298 -1.39 -29.44 23.34
N GLU A 299 -0.31 -28.72 23.68
CA GLU A 299 0.34 -28.81 24.99
C GLU A 299 -0.52 -28.26 26.12
N ARG A 300 -1.18 -27.11 25.92
CA ARG A 300 -2.09 -26.50 26.91
C ARG A 300 -3.24 -27.43 27.27
N LYS A 301 -3.77 -28.20 26.30
CA LYS A 301 -4.91 -29.10 26.50
C LYS A 301 -4.55 -30.55 26.76
N GLY A 302 -3.35 -31.00 26.38
CA GLY A 302 -2.99 -32.42 26.37
C GLY A 302 -3.79 -33.24 25.34
N LEU A 303 -4.16 -32.64 24.21
CA LEU A 303 -5.00 -33.27 23.17
C LEU A 303 -4.39 -33.09 21.76
N HIS A 304 -4.75 -33.99 20.85
CA HIS A 304 -4.41 -33.85 19.43
C HIS A 304 -5.21 -32.73 18.78
N VAL A 305 -4.52 -31.86 18.03
CA VAL A 305 -5.17 -30.85 17.19
C VAL A 305 -5.41 -31.45 15.81
N VAL A 306 -6.69 -31.62 15.47
CA VAL A 306 -7.12 -32.23 14.21
C VAL A 306 -7.69 -31.16 13.28
N GLU A 307 -7.14 -31.06 12.08
CA GLU A 307 -7.69 -30.25 11.00
C GLU A 307 -8.65 -31.08 10.15
N MET A 308 -9.84 -30.54 9.89
CA MET A 308 -10.82 -31.09 8.97
C MET A 308 -11.09 -30.08 7.86
N SER A 309 -10.51 -30.32 6.68
CA SER A 309 -10.63 -29.39 5.54
C SER A 309 -11.62 -29.90 4.48
N PRO A 310 -12.45 -29.01 3.89
CA PRO A 310 -13.34 -29.39 2.79
C PRO A 310 -12.58 -29.91 1.56
N SER A 311 -11.36 -29.42 1.32
CA SER A 311 -10.48 -29.88 0.23
C SER A 311 -10.06 -31.34 0.36
N ARG A 312 -10.04 -31.87 1.59
CA ARG A 312 -9.74 -33.28 1.88
C ARG A 312 -11.00 -34.08 2.22
N HIS A 313 -12.17 -33.61 1.80
CA HIS A 313 -13.46 -34.26 2.10
C HIS A 313 -13.67 -34.48 3.62
N PHE A 314 -13.17 -33.55 4.44
CA PHE A 314 -13.23 -33.61 5.90
C PHE A 314 -12.52 -34.82 6.55
N LEU A 315 -11.56 -35.43 5.84
CA LEU A 315 -10.67 -36.43 6.43
C LEU A 315 -9.88 -35.80 7.60
N PRO A 316 -9.88 -36.41 8.80
CA PRO A 316 -9.15 -35.87 9.95
C PRO A 316 -7.64 -35.97 9.73
N GLN A 317 -6.95 -34.83 9.83
CA GLN A 317 -5.50 -34.77 9.82
C GLN A 317 -4.99 -34.25 11.18
N ILE A 318 -4.12 -35.02 11.84
CA ILE A 318 -3.45 -34.54 13.04
C ILE A 318 -2.39 -33.52 12.62
N VAL A 319 -2.53 -32.28 13.07
CA VAL A 319 -1.62 -31.16 12.78
C VAL A 319 -0.60 -30.97 13.90
N ALA A 320 -1.01 -31.19 15.14
CA ALA A 320 -0.14 -31.13 16.30
C ALA A 320 -0.53 -32.18 17.34
N SER A 321 0.48 -32.69 18.04
CA SER A 321 0.35 -33.59 19.18
C SER A 321 1.14 -33.01 20.35
N PRO A 322 0.66 -33.18 21.60
CA PRO A 322 1.43 -32.73 22.76
C PRO A 322 2.74 -33.52 22.83
N ILE A 323 3.85 -32.82 23.07
CA ILE A 323 5.18 -33.42 23.18
C ILE A 323 5.58 -33.55 24.66
N SER A 324 5.32 -32.50 25.45
CA SER A 324 5.70 -32.41 26.86
C SER A 324 4.65 -32.96 27.83
N VAL A 325 3.37 -32.84 27.47
CA VAL A 325 2.24 -33.24 28.31
C VAL A 325 1.71 -34.59 27.83
N GLU A 326 1.35 -35.47 28.76
CA GLU A 326 0.73 -36.75 28.43
C GLU A 326 -0.64 -36.55 27.79
N LEU A 327 -0.97 -37.41 26.82
CA LEU A 327 -2.24 -37.35 26.10
C LEU A 327 -3.38 -37.74 27.04
N LYS A 328 -4.38 -36.86 27.18
CA LYS A 328 -5.59 -37.16 27.96
C LYS A 328 -6.43 -38.22 27.25
N THR A 329 -6.85 -39.23 28.01
CA THR A 329 -7.82 -40.25 27.58
C THR A 329 -9.25 -39.82 27.93
N GLU A 330 -10.26 -40.48 27.34
CA GLU A 330 -11.69 -40.17 27.57
C GLU A 330 -12.09 -40.21 29.06
N GLU A 331 -11.41 -41.02 29.86
CA GLU A 331 -11.67 -41.14 31.31
C GLU A 331 -11.18 -39.91 32.09
N THR A 332 -10.07 -39.31 31.65
CA THR A 332 -9.44 -38.15 32.29
C THR A 332 -9.96 -36.81 31.77
N LEU A 333 -10.84 -36.83 30.75
CA LEU A 333 -11.30 -35.64 30.06
C LEU A 333 -12.35 -34.89 30.88
N GLU A 334 -12.00 -33.67 31.30
CA GLU A 334 -12.93 -32.79 31.99
C GLU A 334 -13.80 -31.98 31.01
N ALA A 335 -14.94 -31.47 31.48
CA ALA A 335 -15.81 -30.62 30.65
C ALA A 335 -15.12 -29.33 30.19
N LEU A 336 -14.15 -28.82 30.97
CA LEU A 336 -13.36 -27.62 30.65
C LEU A 336 -12.35 -27.86 29.52
N ASP A 337 -11.90 -29.10 29.34
CA ASP A 337 -10.97 -29.49 28.25
C ASP A 337 -11.66 -29.52 26.89
N ARG A 338 -12.99 -29.63 26.88
CA ARG A 338 -13.80 -29.58 25.66
C ARG A 338 -13.61 -28.24 24.95
N LEU A 339 -14.02 -28.21 23.67
CA LEU A 339 -13.81 -27.09 22.77
C LEU A 339 -14.40 -25.79 23.34
N ASN A 340 -13.54 -24.88 23.78
CA ASN A 340 -13.93 -23.56 24.24
C ASN A 340 -13.90 -22.60 23.04
N LEU A 341 -14.75 -21.59 23.09
CA LEU A 341 -14.82 -20.59 22.03
C LEU A 341 -13.49 -19.85 21.86
N ASP A 342 -12.80 -19.61 22.97
CA ASP A 342 -11.52 -18.90 23.06
C ASP A 342 -10.38 -19.65 22.36
N ASP A 343 -10.51 -20.96 22.16
CA ASP A 343 -9.53 -21.76 21.41
C ASP A 343 -9.61 -21.51 19.90
N PHE A 344 -10.76 -21.00 19.41
CA PHE A 344 -10.96 -20.66 18.01
C PHE A 344 -10.85 -19.17 17.70
N TYR A 345 -11.17 -18.34 18.68
CA TYR A 345 -11.16 -16.89 18.54
C TYR A 345 -10.33 -16.24 19.65
N GLY A 346 -9.27 -15.53 19.25
CA GLY A 346 -8.46 -14.74 20.19
C GLY A 346 -9.32 -13.76 20.97
N GLU A 347 -9.20 -13.79 22.31
CA GLU A 347 -9.99 -13.03 23.29
C GLU A 347 -11.51 -13.31 23.27
N GLY A 348 -11.94 -14.47 22.73
CA GLY A 348 -13.33 -14.96 22.81
C GLY A 348 -14.34 -14.18 21.97
N ARG A 349 -13.88 -13.24 21.12
CA ARG A 349 -14.77 -12.43 20.29
C ARG A 349 -14.97 -13.04 18.91
N TYR A 350 -16.23 -13.28 18.57
CA TYR A 350 -16.59 -13.81 17.26
C TYR A 350 -16.16 -12.85 16.12
N PRO A 351 -15.67 -13.38 14.99
CA PRO A 351 -15.32 -12.56 13.85
C PRO A 351 -16.55 -11.85 13.31
N LEU A 352 -16.43 -10.56 13.03
CA LEU A 352 -17.56 -9.79 12.56
C LEU A 352 -18.06 -10.30 11.19
N ARG A 353 -19.21 -10.97 11.20
CA ARG A 353 -19.94 -11.37 9.98
C ARG A 353 -21.06 -10.37 9.73
N LYS A 354 -20.81 -9.39 8.86
CA LYS A 354 -21.89 -8.52 8.39
C LYS A 354 -22.82 -9.33 7.48
N PRO A 355 -24.15 -9.29 7.68
CA PRO A 355 -25.07 -9.88 6.72
C PRO A 355 -24.86 -9.21 5.36
N LYS A 356 -25.06 -9.96 4.27
CA LYS A 356 -25.02 -9.38 2.93
C LYS A 356 -26.09 -8.30 2.85
N ALA A 357 -25.75 -7.15 2.26
CA ALA A 357 -26.73 -6.12 2.01
C ALA A 357 -27.86 -6.71 1.15
N LEU A 358 -29.09 -6.54 1.62
CA LEU A 358 -30.26 -6.98 0.87
C LEU A 358 -30.37 -6.12 -0.41
N PRO A 359 -30.73 -6.70 -1.56
CA PRO A 359 -31.00 -5.92 -2.76
C PRO A 359 -32.19 -4.98 -2.52
N PHE A 360 -32.24 -3.85 -3.24
CA PHE A 360 -33.28 -2.82 -3.04
C PHE A 360 -34.71 -3.38 -3.15
N PHE A 361 -34.92 -4.42 -3.96
CA PHE A 361 -36.23 -5.03 -4.19
C PHE A 361 -36.67 -6.02 -3.12
N SER A 362 -35.85 -6.31 -2.09
CA SER A 362 -36.16 -7.34 -1.09
C SER A 362 -37.47 -7.08 -0.35
N ASN A 363 -37.89 -5.81 -0.28
CA ASN A 363 -39.07 -5.37 0.46
C ASN A 363 -40.22 -4.92 -0.46
N LEU A 364 -40.11 -5.08 -1.79
CA LEU A 364 -41.22 -4.81 -2.71
C LEU A 364 -42.30 -5.89 -2.57
N GLU A 365 -43.57 -5.49 -2.63
CA GLU A 365 -44.73 -6.40 -2.48
C GLU A 365 -44.65 -7.60 -3.42
N GLY A 366 -44.35 -7.38 -4.72
CA GLY A 366 -44.22 -8.47 -5.68
C GLY A 366 -43.10 -9.47 -5.36
N HIS A 367 -42.01 -9.02 -4.74
CA HIS A 367 -40.94 -9.92 -4.29
C HIS A 367 -41.35 -10.71 -3.04
N LEU A 368 -42.03 -10.06 -2.09
CA LEU A 368 -42.56 -10.72 -0.89
C LEU A 368 -43.59 -11.78 -1.26
N ASP A 369 -44.51 -11.47 -2.18
CA ASP A 369 -45.50 -12.41 -2.70
C ASP A 369 -44.85 -13.61 -3.40
N ALA A 370 -43.85 -13.36 -4.27
CA ALA A 370 -43.10 -14.42 -4.92
C ALA A 370 -42.35 -15.30 -3.91
N ARG A 371 -41.80 -14.70 -2.84
CA ARG A 371 -41.14 -15.40 -1.76
C ARG A 371 -42.14 -16.21 -0.92
N TRP A 372 -43.35 -15.70 -0.70
CA TRP A 372 -44.43 -16.43 -0.03
C TRP A 372 -44.87 -17.66 -0.83
N ARG A 373 -45.04 -17.51 -2.14
CA ARG A 373 -45.35 -18.65 -3.04
C ARG A 373 -44.26 -19.75 -3.00
N LYS A 374 -43.00 -19.38 -2.74
CA LYS A 374 -41.88 -20.34 -2.60
C LYS A 374 -41.75 -20.92 -1.19
N HIS A 375 -42.43 -20.38 -0.18
CA HIS A 375 -42.27 -20.79 1.22
C HIS A 375 -42.64 -22.26 1.47
N PRO A 376 -43.73 -22.83 0.90
CA PRO A 376 -44.07 -24.25 1.08
C PRO A 376 -42.99 -25.22 0.60
N PHE A 377 -42.20 -24.82 -0.41
CA PHE A 377 -41.13 -25.64 -1.02
C PHE A 377 -39.75 -25.32 -0.46
N ARG A 378 -39.67 -24.46 0.57
CA ARG A 378 -38.41 -24.06 1.18
C ARG A 378 -37.74 -25.28 1.81
N ASN A 379 -36.46 -25.48 1.49
CA ASN A 379 -35.64 -26.61 1.95
C ASN A 379 -36.05 -28.00 1.42
N GLN A 380 -37.04 -28.09 0.51
CA GLN A 380 -37.46 -29.39 -0.05
C GLN A 380 -36.32 -30.14 -0.73
N GLU A 381 -35.43 -29.42 -1.42
CA GLU A 381 -34.25 -30.01 -2.06
C GLU A 381 -33.23 -30.53 -1.04
N SER A 382 -32.97 -29.79 0.04
CA SER A 382 -32.02 -30.23 1.07
C SER A 382 -32.56 -31.38 1.91
N THR A 383 -33.86 -31.39 2.20
CA THR A 383 -34.51 -32.56 2.82
C THR A 383 -34.48 -33.77 1.88
N MET A 384 -34.77 -33.59 0.59
CA MET A 384 -34.68 -34.68 -0.39
C MET A 384 -33.25 -35.25 -0.48
N ILE A 385 -32.23 -34.39 -0.49
CA ILE A 385 -30.83 -34.82 -0.47
C ILE A 385 -30.52 -35.64 0.80
N ARG A 386 -31.02 -35.22 1.98
CA ARG A 386 -30.88 -36.01 3.21
C ARG A 386 -31.61 -37.34 3.14
N LEU A 387 -32.86 -37.35 2.68
CA LEU A 387 -33.64 -38.58 2.51
C LEU A 387 -32.96 -39.57 1.55
N ILE A 388 -32.31 -39.07 0.50
CA ILE A 388 -31.51 -39.89 -0.42
C ILE A 388 -30.24 -40.41 0.28
N ALA A 389 -29.55 -39.57 1.07
CA ALA A 389 -28.36 -39.97 1.80
C ALA A 389 -28.65 -41.02 2.89
N ASP A 390 -29.79 -40.89 3.56
CA ASP A 390 -30.29 -41.84 4.57
C ASP A 390 -30.96 -43.08 3.94
N ASN A 391 -30.93 -43.22 2.61
CA ASN A 391 -31.57 -44.29 1.82
C ASN A 391 -33.09 -44.42 2.02
N MET A 392 -33.77 -43.41 2.56
CA MET A 392 -35.23 -43.37 2.67
C MET A 392 -35.92 -43.14 1.33
N VAL A 393 -35.24 -42.48 0.40
CA VAL A 393 -35.71 -42.28 -0.99
C VAL A 393 -34.67 -42.82 -1.96
N PRO A 394 -35.04 -43.71 -2.90
CA PRO A 394 -34.10 -44.25 -3.86
C PRO A 394 -33.61 -43.15 -4.82
N ARG A 395 -32.31 -43.14 -5.11
CA ARG A 395 -31.74 -42.25 -6.12
C ARG A 395 -32.21 -42.68 -7.50
N TRP A 396 -32.90 -41.80 -8.22
CA TRP A 396 -33.39 -42.15 -9.55
C TRP A 396 -32.24 -42.37 -10.53
N THR A 397 -32.13 -43.59 -11.04
CA THR A 397 -31.26 -43.93 -12.17
C THR A 397 -31.71 -43.17 -13.42
N ARG A 398 -30.86 -43.13 -14.46
CA ARG A 398 -31.19 -42.48 -15.74
C ARG A 398 -32.46 -43.10 -16.34
N ASP A 399 -32.59 -44.42 -16.26
CA ASP A 399 -33.72 -45.16 -16.83
C ASP A 399 -35.01 -44.93 -16.05
N ALA A 400 -34.94 -44.84 -14.71
CA ALA A 400 -36.09 -44.49 -13.88
C ALA A 400 -36.62 -43.07 -14.18
N ARG A 401 -35.71 -42.12 -14.48
CA ARG A 401 -36.10 -40.77 -14.94
C ARG A 401 -36.77 -40.79 -16.31
N ALA A 402 -36.29 -41.60 -17.24
CA ALA A 402 -36.87 -41.74 -18.56
C ALA A 402 -38.28 -42.36 -18.49
N ALA A 403 -38.42 -43.49 -17.77
CA ALA A 403 -39.71 -44.16 -17.58
C ALA A 403 -40.75 -43.27 -16.89
N TRP A 404 -40.35 -42.51 -15.87
CA TRP A 404 -41.25 -41.56 -15.23
C TRP A 404 -41.64 -40.40 -16.14
N ALA A 405 -40.71 -39.89 -16.96
CA ALA A 405 -41.01 -38.84 -17.93
C ALA A 405 -41.98 -39.31 -19.02
N GLU A 406 -41.84 -40.56 -19.49
CA GLU A 406 -42.77 -41.20 -20.43
C GLU A 406 -44.15 -41.38 -19.79
N GLN A 407 -44.23 -41.97 -18.59
CA GLN A 407 -45.50 -42.10 -17.86
C GLN A 407 -46.17 -40.75 -17.62
N ARG A 408 -45.39 -39.73 -17.29
CA ARG A 408 -45.92 -38.38 -17.11
C ARG A 408 -46.45 -37.84 -18.44
N ASN A 409 -45.69 -37.96 -19.53
CA ASN A 409 -46.14 -37.52 -20.85
C ASN A 409 -47.43 -38.24 -21.29
N GLU A 410 -47.56 -39.55 -21.03
CA GLU A 410 -48.79 -40.30 -21.26
C GLU A 410 -49.96 -39.78 -20.41
N ARG A 411 -49.75 -39.52 -19.11
CA ARG A 411 -50.80 -38.92 -18.25
C ARG A 411 -51.22 -37.53 -18.71
N MET A 412 -50.30 -36.79 -19.29
CA MET A 412 -50.54 -35.43 -19.77
C MET A 412 -51.30 -35.42 -21.10
N THR A 413 -50.89 -36.28 -22.03
CA THR A 413 -51.59 -36.48 -23.32
C THR A 413 -52.98 -37.09 -23.14
N THR A 414 -53.16 -37.95 -22.15
CA THR A 414 -54.48 -38.48 -21.75
C THR A 414 -55.33 -37.51 -20.92
N GLY A 415 -54.77 -36.34 -20.55
CA GLY A 415 -55.49 -35.28 -19.84
C GLY A 415 -55.68 -35.52 -18.34
N VAL A 416 -55.02 -36.54 -17.76
CA VAL A 416 -55.03 -36.82 -16.31
C VAL A 416 -54.22 -35.77 -15.55
N GLU A 417 -53.10 -35.33 -16.13
CA GLU A 417 -52.31 -34.21 -15.61
C GLU A 417 -52.37 -32.99 -16.57
N PRO A 418 -52.45 -31.75 -16.06
CA PRO A 418 -52.55 -30.57 -16.89
C PRO A 418 -51.21 -30.19 -17.54
N MET A 419 -51.21 -29.97 -18.86
CA MET A 419 -50.10 -29.41 -19.65
C MET A 419 -49.52 -28.13 -19.01
N PRO A 420 -48.22 -28.05 -18.66
CA PRO A 420 -47.64 -26.81 -18.18
C PRO A 420 -47.68 -25.78 -19.31
N LEU A 421 -48.60 -24.84 -19.21
CA LEU A 421 -48.65 -23.69 -20.09
C LEU A 421 -47.38 -22.86 -19.82
N GLY A 422 -46.62 -22.55 -20.88
CA GLY A 422 -45.38 -21.78 -20.76
C GLY A 422 -45.59 -20.44 -20.06
N ILE A 423 -44.53 -19.89 -19.47
CA ILE A 423 -44.55 -18.56 -18.85
C ILE A 423 -45.06 -17.55 -19.87
N GLY A 424 -46.26 -17.00 -19.64
CA GLY A 424 -46.93 -16.05 -20.54
C GLY A 424 -48.13 -16.60 -21.33
N LEU A 425 -48.43 -17.91 -21.24
CA LEU A 425 -49.57 -18.55 -21.91
C LEU A 425 -50.70 -18.99 -20.94
N SER A 426 -50.62 -18.62 -19.66
CA SER A 426 -51.73 -18.78 -18.74
C SER A 426 -52.87 -17.82 -19.12
N HIS A 427 -54.11 -18.34 -19.21
CA HIS A 427 -55.30 -17.51 -19.43
C HIS A 427 -55.31 -16.30 -18.48
N VAL A 428 -55.64 -15.12 -19.00
CA VAL A 428 -55.86 -13.91 -18.19
C VAL A 428 -56.99 -14.24 -17.23
N VAL A 429 -56.67 -14.36 -15.94
CA VAL A 429 -57.69 -14.51 -14.89
C VAL A 429 -58.40 -13.15 -14.80
N PRO A 430 -59.69 -13.04 -15.15
CA PRO A 430 -60.41 -11.79 -14.97
C PRO A 430 -60.39 -11.45 -13.48
N LYS A 431 -60.02 -10.21 -13.15
CA LYS A 431 -60.05 -9.71 -11.80
C LYS A 431 -61.49 -9.87 -11.29
N LYS A 432 -61.69 -10.61 -10.19
CA LYS A 432 -63.01 -10.68 -9.55
C LYS A 432 -63.41 -9.26 -9.17
N GLU A 433 -64.53 -8.79 -9.70
CA GLU A 433 -65.25 -7.65 -9.16
C GLU A 433 -66.00 -8.19 -7.94
N ASP A 434 -65.34 -8.08 -6.78
CA ASP A 434 -65.94 -7.99 -5.43
C ASP A 434 -64.84 -7.61 -4.44
#